data_AF-A0A7Z9S1Q4-F1
#
_entry.id   AF-A0A7Z9S1Q4-F1
#
_cell.length_a   1.000
_cell.length_b   1.000
_cell.length_c   1.000
_cell.angle_alpha   90.00
_cell.angle_beta   90.00
_cell.angle_gamma   90.00
#
_symmetry.space_group_name_H-M   'P 1'
#
loop_
_entity.id
_entity.type
_entity.pdbx_description
1 polymer ?
#
loop_
_entity_poly.entity_id
_entity_poly.type
_entity_poly.pdbx_seq_one_letter_code
_entity_poly.pdbx_strand_id
1 'polypeptide(L)' 'MKVEWHQGELLPRVGFIVTNLSYPPKGIVRFYNSRGTAERWIKEGKYALNWTR' A
#
# COMPACT_ATOMS: atom_id res chain seq x y z
N MET A 1 0.61 -6.58 1.52
CA MET A 1 0.90 -5.42 2.39
C MET A 1 0.12 -5.59 3.68
N LYS A 2 0.82 -5.67 4.82
CA LYS A 2 0.20 -5.69 6.15
C LYS A 2 0.43 -4.34 6.80
N VAL A 3 -0.66 -3.63 7.05
CA VAL A 3 -0.68 -2.29 7.65
C VAL A 3 -1.37 -2.40 8.98
N GLU A 4 -0.69 -1.97 10.03
CA GLU A 4 -1.27 -1.91 11.37
C GLU A 4 -1.52 -0.45 11.72
N TRP A 5 -2.79 -0.13 11.95
CA TRP A 5 -3.23 1.19 12.37
C TRP A 5 -3.38 1.18 13.89
N HIS A 6 -2.57 1.99 14.56
CA HIS A 6 -2.69 2.22 15.99
C HIS A 6 -3.38 3.57 16.21
N GLN A 7 -4.49 3.55 16.96
CA GLN A 7 -5.26 4.75 17.28
C GLN A 7 -4.41 5.68 18.15
N GLY A 8 -3.86 6.74 17.54
CA GLY A 8 -2.92 7.68 18.18
C GLY A 8 -1.64 7.94 17.39
N GLU A 9 -1.31 7.11 16.39
CA GLU A 9 -0.18 7.39 15.49
C GLU A 9 -0.64 8.10 14.21
N LEU A 10 0.06 9.19 13.86
CA LEU A 10 -0.23 10.01 12.69
C LEU A 10 0.03 9.27 11.37
N LEU A 11 0.84 8.22 11.41
CA LEU A 11 1.22 7.39 10.27
C LEU A 11 1.05 5.90 10.64
N PRO A 12 0.58 5.06 9.72
CA PRO A 12 0.43 3.63 9.98
C PRO A 12 1.79 2.92 10.05
N ARG A 13 1.85 1.83 10.82
CA ARG A 13 3.01 0.94 10.80
C ARG A 13 2.88 -0.03 9.64
N VAL A 14 3.82 0.04 8.70
CA VAL A 14 3.89 -0.86 7.55
C VAL A 14 4.95 -1.93 7.83
N GLY A 15 4.52 -3.18 8.06
CA GLY A 15 5.43 -4.27 8.41
C GLY A 15 6.35 -4.69 7.25
N PHE A 16 5.80 -4.83 6.05
CA PHE A 16 6.56 -5.02 4.81
C PHE A 16 5.71 -4.68 3.58
N ILE A 17 6.36 -4.17 2.53
CA ILE A 17 5.74 -3.80 1.24
C ILE A 17 6.27 -4.75 0.17
N VAL A 18 5.36 -5.44 -0.52
CA VAL A 18 5.66 -6.17 -1.75
C VAL A 18 5.00 -5.39 -2.87
N THR A 19 5.78 -5.00 -3.88
CA THR A 19 5.31 -4.12 -4.95
C THR A 19 6.10 -4.36 -6.22
N ASN A 20 5.43 -4.22 -7.36
CA ASN A 20 6.03 -4.24 -8.70
C ASN A 20 6.37 -2.82 -9.20
N LEU A 21 6.23 -1.79 -8.36
CA LEU A 21 6.56 -0.42 -8.72
C LEU A 21 8.09 -0.22 -8.74
N SER A 22 8.61 0.32 -9.84
CA SER A 22 10.04 0.66 -10.00
C SER A 22 10.46 1.97 -9.31
N TYR A 23 9.77 2.35 -8.23
CA TYR A 23 10.11 3.56 -7.47
C TYR A 23 11.24 3.29 -6.45
N PRO A 24 12.01 4.33 -6.07
CA PRO A 24 12.95 4.21 -4.96
C PRO A 24 12.21 3.92 -3.65
N PRO A 25 12.83 3.23 -2.67
CA PRO A 25 12.17 2.80 -1.43
C PRO A 25 11.45 3.92 -0.68
N LYS A 26 12.03 5.12 -0.65
CA LYS A 26 11.42 6.31 -0.04
C LYS A 26 10.14 6.76 -0.75
N GLY A 27 10.09 6.64 -2.07
CA GLY A 27 8.90 6.91 -2.88
C GLY A 27 7.81 5.87 -2.64
N ILE A 28 8.19 4.59 -2.50
CA ILE A 28 7.27 3.50 -2.19
C ILE A 28 6.64 3.70 -0.80
N VAL A 29 7.44 3.98 0.22
CA VAL A 29 6.92 4.26 1.57
C VAL A 29 5.98 5.48 1.57
N ARG A 30 6.35 6.57 0.87
CA ARG A 30 5.51 7.77 0.76
C ARG A 30 4.20 7.51 0.04
N PHE A 31 4.24 6.72 -1.04
CA PHE A 31 3.07 6.34 -1.80
C PHE A 31 2.09 5.52 -0.94
N TYR A 32 2.60 4.51 -0.22
CA TYR A 32 1.78 3.66 0.64
C TYR A 32 1.31 4.35 1.93
N ASN A 33 2.00 5.39 2.39
CA ASN A 33 1.53 6.29 3.46
C ASN A 33 0.49 7.32 2.97
N SER A 34 0.31 7.48 1.65
CA SER A 34 -0.69 8.37 1.08
C SER A 34 -2.03 7.62 0.96
N ARG A 35 -2.86 7.75 2.01
CA ARG A 35 -4.12 7.02 2.23
C ARG A 35 -4.98 6.83 0.96
N GLY A 36 -5.40 7.91 0.30
CA GLY A 36 -6.36 7.82 -0.82
C GLY A 36 -5.81 7.13 -2.08
N THR A 37 -4.53 7.30 -2.39
CA THR A 37 -3.92 6.70 -3.57
C THR A 37 -3.59 5.23 -3.31
N ALA A 38 -2.98 4.92 -2.17
CA ALA A 38 -2.63 3.55 -1.82
C ALA A 38 -3.87 2.64 -1.72
N GLU A 39 -4.96 3.13 -1.12
CA GLU A 39 -6.21 2.37 -0.98
C GLU A 39 -6.82 2.03 -2.35
N ARG A 40 -6.84 2.99 -3.28
CA ARG A 40 -7.34 2.77 -4.64
C ARG A 40 -6.53 1.71 -5.38
N TRP A 41 -5.20 1.79 -5.31
CA TRP A 41 -4.32 0.83 -5.96
C TRP A 41 -4.38 -0.57 -5.33
N ILE A 42 -4.57 -0.69 -4.01
CA ILE A 42 -4.80 -1.98 -3.36
C ILE A 42 -6.13 -2.58 -3.80
N LYS A 43 -7.18 -1.75 -3.92
CA LYS A 43 -8.49 -2.17 -4.42
C LYS A 43 -8.38 -2.65 -5.87
N GLU A 44 -7.80 -1.85 -6.75
CA GLU A 44 -7.57 -2.20 -8.16
C GLU A 44 -6.70 -3.45 -8.31
N GLY A 45 -5.62 -3.58 -7.53
CA GLY A 45 -4.76 -4.78 -7.55
C GLY A 45 -5.47 -6.05 -7.10
N LYS A 46 -6.37 -5.97 -6.11
CA LYS A 46 -7.24 -7.10 -5.73
C LYS A 46 -8.21 -7.48 -6.86
N TYR A 47 -8.77 -6.51 -7.57
CA TYR A 47 -9.64 -6.79 -8.71
C TYR A 47 -8.87 -7.36 -9.90
N ALA A 48 -7.65 -6.89 -10.17
CA ALA A 48 -6.80 -7.39 -11.25
C ALA A 48 -6.45 -8.89 -11.07
N LEU A 49 -6.16 -9.32 -9.84
CA LEU A 49 -5.95 -10.73 -9.52
C LEU A 49 -7.21 -11.60 -9.68
N ASN A 50 -8.41 -11.01 -9.56
CA ASN A 50 -9.67 -11.72 -9.79
C ASN A 50 -10.02 -11.86 -11.27
N TRP A 51 -9.34 -11.14 -12.17
CA TRP A 51 -9.59 -11.17 -13.62
C TRP A 51 -8.76 -12.22 -14.38
N THR A 52 -7.72 -12.77 -13.75
CA THR A 52 -6.90 -13.84 -14.34
C THR A 52 -7.33 -15.25 -13.87
N ARG A 53 -8.61 -15.47 -13.59
CA ARG A 53 -9.16 -16.79 -13.26
C ARG A 53 -10.00 -17.35 -14.41
#